data_AF-A0A348DKP9-F1
#
_entry.id   AF-A0A348DKP9-F1
#
_cell.length_a   1.000
_cell.length_b   1.000
_cell.length_c   1.000
_cell.angle_alpha   90.00
_cell.angle_beta   90.00
_cell.angle_gamma   90.00
#
_symmetry.space_group_name_H-M   'P 1'
#
loop_
_entity.id
_entity.type
_entity.pdbx_description
1 polymer ?
#
loop_
_entity_poly.entity_id
_entity_poly.type
_entity_poly.pdbx_seq_one_letter_code
_entity_poly.pdbx_strand_id
1 'polypeptide(L)' 'MGKDQHVVKRDDGWAVRGENNTKDTSHHATQQEAIDAARKIAKNQESELVIHG' A
#
# COMPACT_ATOMS: atom_id res chain seq x y z
N MET A 1 -11.51 -10.70 -7.68
CA MET A 1 -10.35 -10.01 -8.25
C MET A 1 -9.76 -9.14 -7.16
N GLY A 2 -8.48 -9.30 -6.84
CA GLY A 2 -7.79 -8.48 -5.85
C GLY A 2 -7.69 -7.03 -6.31
N LYS A 3 -7.53 -6.09 -5.37
CA LYS A 3 -7.24 -4.70 -5.69
C LYS A 3 -5.74 -4.51 -5.68
N ASP A 4 -5.18 -3.83 -6.66
CA ASP A 4 -3.76 -3.50 -6.63
C ASP A 4 -3.44 -2.62 -5.41
N GLN A 5 -2.24 -2.79 -4.86
CA GLN A 5 -1.82 -2.10 -3.64
C GLN A 5 -0.85 -0.99 -4.00
N HIS A 6 -1.13 0.23 -3.54
CA HIS A 6 -0.32 1.40 -3.79
C HIS A 6 0.37 1.82 -2.50
N VAL A 7 1.69 1.89 -2.51
CA VAL A 7 2.47 2.54 -1.44
C VAL A 7 2.64 4.00 -1.82
N VAL A 8 2.14 4.91 -0.99
CA VAL A 8 2.14 6.36 -1.28
C VAL A 8 2.73 7.15 -0.12
N LYS A 9 3.48 8.21 -0.43
CA LYS A 9 4.00 9.14 0.58
C LYS A 9 2.88 10.04 1.12
N ARG A 10 2.90 10.27 2.43
CA ARG A 10 2.00 11.16 3.17
C ARG A 10 2.81 12.20 3.94
N ASP A 11 2.13 13.19 4.51
CA ASP A 11 2.78 14.26 5.28
C ASP A 11 3.50 13.74 6.53
N ASP A 12 2.98 12.67 7.13
CA ASP A 12 3.46 12.06 8.38
C ASP A 12 4.12 10.69 8.20
N GLY A 13 4.41 10.28 6.96
CA GLY A 13 5.05 9.00 6.68
C GLY A 13 4.59 8.39 5.35
N TRP A 14 4.18 7.12 5.42
CA TRP A 14 3.81 6.32 4.27
C TRP A 14 2.50 5.59 4.51
N ALA A 15 1.72 5.40 3.45
CA ALA A 15 0.47 4.68 3.52
C ALA A 15 0.37 3.60 2.44
N VAL A 16 -0.38 2.54 2.75
CA VAL A 16 -0.85 1.56 1.78
C VAL A 16 -2.27 1.92 1.40
N ARG A 17 -2.58 2.05 0.12
CA ARG A 17 -3.91 2.35 -0.41
C ARG A 17 -4.26 1.33 -1.47
N GLY A 18 -5.40 0.65 -1.31
CA GLY A 18 -5.92 -0.23 -2.36
C GLY A 18 -6.40 0.57 -3.56
N GLU A 19 -6.28 0.00 -4.74
CA GLU A 19 -6.77 0.58 -5.99
C GLU A 19 -8.26 0.94 -5.85
N ASN A 20 -8.62 2.13 -6.33
CA ASN A 20 -9.95 2.72 -6.24
C ASN A 20 -10.49 2.96 -4.81
N ASN A 21 -9.71 2.74 -3.75
CA ASN A 21 -10.12 3.14 -2.41
C ASN A 21 -10.00 4.66 -2.24
N THR A 22 -10.93 5.27 -1.51
CA THR A 22 -10.81 6.67 -1.08
C THR A 22 -10.00 6.83 0.21
N LYS A 23 -9.84 5.75 0.98
CA LYS A 23 -9.14 5.72 2.26
C LYS A 23 -7.88 4.85 2.18
N ASP A 24 -6.93 5.19 3.03
CA ASP A 24 -5.73 4.39 3.25
C ASP A 24 -6.09 3.12 4.03
N THR A 25 -5.50 2.00 3.61
CA THR A 25 -5.62 0.69 4.24
C THR A 25 -4.78 0.62 5.53
N SER A 26 -3.60 1.25 5.53
CA SER A 26 -2.71 1.32 6.71
C SER A 26 -1.70 2.46 6.57
N HIS A 27 -1.18 2.94 7.71
CA HIS A 27 -0.14 3.98 7.81
C HIS A 27 1.10 3.43 8.50
N HIS A 28 2.28 3.90 8.07
CA HIS A 28 3.59 3.44 8.50
C HIS A 28 4.57 4.60 8.56
N ALA A 29 5.57 4.50 9.45
CA ALA A 29 6.56 5.55 9.62
C ALA A 29 7.54 5.59 8.43
N THR A 30 7.87 4.43 7.87
CA THR A 30 8.86 4.31 6.79
C THR A 30 8.27 3.69 5.52
N GLN A 31 8.92 3.98 4.40
CA GLN A 31 8.56 3.39 3.10
C GLN A 31 8.67 1.87 3.13
N GLN A 32 9.70 1.36 3.80
CA GLN A 32 9.97 -0.07 3.88
C GLN A 32 8.84 -0.81 4.60
N GLU A 33 8.38 -0.29 5.75
CA GLU A 33 7.24 -0.87 6.48
C GLU A 33 5.96 -0.88 5.64
N ALA A 34 5.69 0.20 4.90
CA ALA A 34 4.55 0.25 3.99
C ALA A 34 4.67 -0.75 2.84
N ILE A 35 5.86 -0.92 2.26
CA ILE A 35 6.13 -1.92 1.22
C ILE A 35 5.90 -3.34 1.75
N ASP A 36 6.39 -3.64 2.94
CA ASP A 36 6.26 -4.97 3.53
C ASP A 36 4.79 -5.31 3.83
N ALA A 37 4.03 -4.35 4.34
CA ALA A 37 2.58 -4.49 4.52
C ALA A 37 1.85 -4.67 3.19
N ALA A 38 2.11 -3.81 2.21
CA ALA A 38 1.45 -3.85 0.90
C ALA A 38 1.76 -5.15 0.14
N ARG A 39 3.01 -5.65 0.22
CA ARG A 39 3.43 -6.93 -0.39
C ARG A 39 2.65 -8.11 0.18
N LYS A 40 2.41 -8.16 1.49
CA LYS A 40 1.60 -9.22 2.11
C LYS A 40 0.15 -9.17 1.61
N ILE A 41 -0.41 -7.98 1.47
CA ILE A 41 -1.78 -7.78 0.98
C ILE A 41 -1.88 -8.21 -0.49
N ALA A 42 -0.96 -7.74 -1.34
CA ALA A 42 -0.93 -8.06 -2.76
C ALA A 42 -0.83 -9.57 -3.01
N LYS A 43 0.06 -10.28 -2.28
CA LYS A 43 0.15 -11.75 -2.34
C LYS A 43 -1.15 -12.45 -1.95
N ASN A 44 -1.80 -12.00 -0.89
CA ASN A 44 -3.05 -12.61 -0.42
C ASN A 44 -4.24 -12.34 -1.35
N GLN A 45 -4.19 -11.23 -2.10
CA GLN A 45 -5.24 -10.82 -3.03
C GLN A 45 -4.96 -11.24 -4.48
N GLU A 46 -3.80 -11.84 -4.74
CA GLU A 46 -3.33 -12.16 -6.10
C GLU A 46 -3.37 -10.91 -7.00
N SER A 47 -2.87 -9.79 -6.47
CA SER A 47 -2.86 -8.46 -7.11
C SER A 47 -1.45 -7.89 -7.18
N GLU A 48 -1.30 -6.75 -7.84
CA GLU A 48 -0.02 -6.08 -7.99
C GLU A 48 0.31 -5.12 -6.85
N LEU A 49 1.59 -4.73 -6.76
CA LEU A 49 2.11 -3.74 -5.83
C LEU A 49 2.80 -2.61 -6.62
N VAL A 50 2.31 -1.38 -6.45
CA VAL A 50 2.86 -0.17 -7.06
C VAL A 50 3.40 0.76 -5.99
N ILE A 51 4.60 1.29 -6.18
CA ILE A 51 5.25 2.20 -5.23
C ILE A 51 5.33 3.60 -5.86
N HIS A 52 4.76 4.59 -5.19
CA HIS A 52 4.78 6.00 -5.59
C HIS A 52 5.79 6.73 -4.71
N GLY A 53 6.94 7.09 -5.29
CA GLY A 53 8.06 7.77 -4.61
C GLY A 53 8.15 9.24 -4.93
#